data_AF-A0A943L8J8-F1
#
_entry.id   AF-A0A943L8J8-F1
#
_cell.length_a   1.000
_cell.length_b   1.000
_cell.length_c   1.000
_cell.angle_alpha   90.00
_cell.angle_beta   90.00
_cell.angle_gamma   90.00
#
_symmetry.space_group_name_H-M   'P 1'
#
loop_
_entity.id
_entity.type
_entity.pdbx_description
1 polymer ?
#
loop_
_entity_poly.entity_id
_entity_poly.type
_entity_poly.pdbx_seq_one_letter_code
_entity_poly.pdbx_strand_id
1 'polypeptide(L)'
;MPYVFTEQGIAVISAVLKSDVAVEVSIKIMNSFVKMRRFLISNQELFSRLDRIELKQLETDKKLEEVFNYLDTNTEVKQNIFFDGQIYDTFSFIVRLVKKAN
;
A
#
# COMPACT_ATOMS: atom_id res chain seq x y z
N MET A 1 13.14 -23.56 13.80
CA MET A 1 11.70 -23.57 13.51
C MET A 1 11.22 -25.02 13.41
N PRO A 2 10.01 -25.36 13.86
CA PRO A 2 9.60 -26.75 13.98
C PRO A 2 9.26 -27.31 12.59
N TYR A 3 10.06 -28.27 12.09
CA TYR A 3 9.78 -29.05 10.87
C TYR A 3 8.46 -29.85 10.94
N VAL A 4 7.82 -29.82 12.10
CA VAL A 4 6.58 -30.48 12.47
C VAL A 4 5.37 -29.98 11.67
N PHE A 5 5.44 -28.78 11.09
CA PHE A 5 4.35 -28.18 10.30
C PHE A 5 4.58 -28.26 8.79
N THR A 6 5.55 -29.05 8.32
CA THR A 6 5.72 -29.34 6.90
C THR A 6 5.01 -30.64 6.52
N GLU A 7 4.75 -30.86 5.23
CA GLU A 7 4.14 -32.10 4.72
C GLU A 7 4.88 -33.35 5.24
N GLN A 8 6.20 -33.27 5.31
CA GLN A 8 7.07 -34.33 5.80
C GLN A 8 6.96 -34.50 7.33
N GLY A 9 6.89 -33.40 8.10
CA GLY A 9 6.73 -33.47 9.55
C GLY A 9 5.38 -34.02 10.01
N ILE A 10 4.31 -33.68 9.29
CA ILE A 10 2.95 -34.17 9.57
C ILE A 10 2.83 -35.66 9.23
N ALA A 11 3.44 -36.10 8.12
CA ALA A 11 3.50 -37.52 7.76
C ALA A 11 4.26 -38.36 8.81
N VAL A 12 5.33 -37.81 9.39
CA VAL A 12 6.11 -38.48 10.44
C VAL A 12 5.30 -38.59 11.73
N ILE A 13 4.53 -37.57 12.11
CA ILE A 13 3.65 -37.65 13.29
C ILE A 13 2.47 -38.60 13.07
N SER A 14 1.87 -38.61 11.87
CA SER A 14 0.77 -39.53 11.56
C SER A 14 1.20 -40.99 11.58
N ALA A 15 2.47 -41.26 11.26
CA ALA A 15 3.04 -42.61 11.34
C ALA A 15 3.26 -43.07 12.80
N VAL A 16 3.52 -42.13 13.72
CA VAL A 16 3.73 -42.41 15.15
C VAL A 16 2.40 -42.50 15.91
N LEU A 17 1.44 -41.63 15.59
CA LEU A 17 0.11 -41.62 16.21
C LEU A 17 -0.85 -42.53 15.41
N LYS A 18 -0.89 -43.82 15.76
CA LYS A 18 -1.77 -44.83 15.12
C LYS A 18 -3.25 -44.79 15.55
N SER A 19 -3.74 -43.66 16.06
CA SER A 19 -5.16 -43.51 16.39
C SER A 19 -5.95 -43.16 15.13
N ASP A 20 -7.15 -43.72 14.95
CA ASP A 20 -8.05 -43.38 13.83
C ASP A 20 -8.29 -41.86 13.72
N VAL A 21 -8.39 -41.17 14.86
CA VAL A 21 -8.53 -39.71 14.94
C VAL A 21 -7.28 -38.99 14.40
N ALA A 22 -6.09 -39.49 14.72
CA ALA A 22 -4.84 -38.89 14.28
C ALA A 22 -4.61 -39.09 12.78
N VAL A 23 -5.04 -40.22 12.22
CA VAL A 23 -4.98 -40.49 10.77
C VAL A 23 -5.91 -39.53 10.02
N GLU A 24 -7.14 -39.35 10.48
CA GLU A 24 -8.11 -38.44 9.86
C GLU A 24 -7.62 -36.99 9.87
N VAL A 25 -7.10 -36.52 11.00
CA VAL A 25 -6.53 -35.17 11.14
C VAL A 25 -5.36 -34.98 10.19
N SER A 26 -4.47 -35.97 10.05
CA SER A 26 -3.31 -35.90 9.17
C SER A 26 -3.70 -35.79 7.69
N ILE A 27 -4.73 -36.53 7.26
CA ILE A 27 -5.30 -36.44 5.91
C ILE A 27 -5.90 -35.04 5.67
N LYS A 28 -6.66 -34.51 6.64
CA LYS A 28 -7.24 -33.16 6.55
C LYS A 28 -6.16 -32.10 6.42
N ILE A 29 -5.09 -32.20 7.20
CA ILE A 29 -3.97 -31.27 7.13
C ILE A 29 -3.29 -31.36 5.75
N MET A 30 -2.98 -32.56 5.26
CA MET A 30 -2.35 -32.75 3.95
C MET A 30 -3.21 -32.17 2.81
N ASN A 31 -4.53 -32.41 2.85
CA ASN A 31 -5.46 -31.85 1.89
C ASN A 31 -5.46 -30.31 1.89
N SER A 32 -5.35 -29.69 3.06
CA SER A 32 -5.22 -28.23 3.19
C SER A 32 -3.93 -27.71 2.56
N PHE A 33 -2.79 -28.37 2.80
CA PHE A 33 -1.51 -27.99 2.18
C PHE A 33 -1.54 -28.10 0.64
N VAL A 34 -2.12 -29.18 0.11
CA VAL A 34 -2.27 -29.35 -1.35
C VAL A 34 -3.16 -28.24 -1.94
N LYS A 35 -4.27 -27.91 -1.27
CA LYS A 35 -5.15 -26.81 -1.71
C LYS A 35 -4.44 -25.46 -1.68
N MET A 36 -3.69 -25.16 -0.61
CA MET A 36 -2.92 -23.93 -0.50
C MET A 36 -1.85 -23.84 -1.60
N ARG A 37 -1.10 -24.92 -1.87
CA ARG A 37 -0.11 -24.94 -2.96
C ARG A 37 -0.77 -24.71 -4.31
N ARG A 38 -1.89 -25.37 -4.60
CA ARG A 38 -2.64 -25.18 -5.84
C ARG A 38 -3.14 -23.74 -5.97
N PHE A 39 -3.67 -23.16 -4.89
CA PHE A 39 -4.14 -21.78 -4.87
C PHE A 39 -3.01 -20.77 -5.14
N LEU A 40 -1.83 -20.98 -4.54
CA LEU A 40 -0.68 -20.10 -4.76
C LEU A 40 -0.19 -20.18 -6.20
N ILE A 41 -0.10 -21.38 -6.77
CA ILE A 41 0.32 -21.57 -8.16
C ILE A 41 -0.72 -20.99 -9.13
N SER A 42 -2.01 -21.26 -8.92
CA SER A 42 -3.07 -20.77 -9.82
C SER A 42 -3.19 -19.25 -9.83
N ASN A 43 -2.88 -18.59 -8.71
CA ASN A 43 -2.99 -17.14 -8.57
C ASN A 43 -1.61 -16.44 -8.65
N GLN A 44 -0.54 -17.13 -9.05
CA GLN A 44 0.81 -16.58 -9.09
C GLN A 44 0.91 -15.31 -9.96
N GLU A 45 0.19 -15.29 -11.09
CA GLU A 45 0.12 -14.13 -11.96
C GLU A 45 -0.60 -12.95 -11.30
N LEU A 46 -1.67 -13.22 -10.53
CA LEU A 46 -2.40 -12.18 -9.80
C LEU A 46 -1.54 -11.58 -8.69
N PHE A 47 -0.81 -12.40 -7.94
CA PHE A 47 0.14 -11.92 -6.93
C PHE A 47 1.23 -11.05 -7.57
N SER A 48 1.81 -11.50 -8.68
CA SER A 48 2.81 -10.72 -9.43
C SER A 48 2.27 -9.38 -9.93
N ARG A 49 0.98 -9.31 -10.27
CA ARG A 49 0.32 -8.06 -10.68
C ARG A 49 0.04 -7.14 -9.50
N LEU A 50 -0.33 -7.68 -8.34
CA LEU A 50 -0.51 -6.91 -7.10
C LEU A 50 0.81 -6.26 -6.67
N ASP A 51 1.91 -7.03 -6.64
CA ASP A 51 3.23 -6.50 -6.28
C ASP A 51 3.64 -5.32 -7.19
N ARG A 52 3.34 -5.42 -8.49
CA ARG A 52 3.59 -4.34 -9.46
C ARG A 52 2.73 -3.11 -9.22
N ILE A 53 1.49 -3.28 -8.77
CA ILE A 53 0.60 -2.16 -8.44
C ILE A 53 1.09 -1.47 -7.17
N GLU A 54 1.49 -2.23 -6.15
CA GLU A 54 2.04 -1.71 -4.90
C GLU A 54 3.30 -0.88 -5.14
N LEU A 55 4.22 -1.37 -5.98
CA LEU A 55 5.40 -0.61 -6.41
C LEU A 55 5.04 0.69 -7.14
N LYS A 56 4.06 0.64 -8.05
CA LYS A 56 3.60 1.83 -8.77
C LYS A 56 2.92 2.85 -7.84
N GLN A 57 2.21 2.40 -6.81
CA GLN A 57 1.63 3.29 -5.81
C GLN A 57 2.73 4.00 -5.03
N LEU A 58 3.73 3.27 -4.52
CA LEU A 58 4.87 3.86 -3.82
C LEU A 58 5.62 4.89 -4.68
N GLU A 59 5.81 4.62 -5.97
CA GLU A 59 6.40 5.59 -6.90
C GLU A 59 5.51 6.82 -7.14
N THR A 60 4.19 6.62 -7.20
CA THR A 60 3.23 7.71 -7.40
C THR A 60 3.17 8.61 -6.17
N ASP A 61 3.16 8.04 -4.97
CA ASP A 61 3.15 8.78 -3.71
C ASP A 61 4.39 9.65 -3.56
N LYS A 62 5.57 9.12 -3.92
CA LYS A 62 6.82 9.90 -3.95
C LYS A 62 6.77 11.07 -4.94
N LYS A 63 6.23 10.85 -6.14
CA LYS A 63 6.09 11.92 -7.14
C LYS A 63 5.09 12.98 -6.69
N LEU A 64 4.01 12.58 -6.03
CA LEU A 64 3.03 13.51 -5.46
C LEU A 64 3.68 14.35 -4.36
N GLU A 65 4.44 13.74 -3.44
CA GLU A 65 5.18 14.47 -2.42
C GLU A 65 6.18 15.47 -3.02
N GLU A 66 6.88 15.08 -4.09
CA GLU A 66 7.76 15.98 -4.84
C GLU A 66 7.00 17.16 -5.45
N VAL A 67 5.86 16.90 -6.11
CA VAL A 67 5.00 17.95 -6.66
C VAL A 67 4.48 18.87 -5.56
N PHE A 68 4.03 18.33 -4.43
CA PHE A 68 3.59 19.14 -3.29
C PHE A 68 4.72 20.01 -2.74
N ASN A 69 5.94 19.49 -2.61
CA ASN A 69 7.11 20.26 -2.20
C ASN A 69 7.45 21.37 -3.21
N TYR A 70 7.33 21.11 -4.52
CA TYR A 70 7.47 22.16 -5.53
C TYR A 70 6.36 23.21 -5.44
N LEU A 71 5.12 22.83 -5.13
CA LEU A 71 4.04 23.79 -4.95
C LEU A 71 4.25 24.64 -3.69
N ASP A 72 4.72 24.05 -2.60
CA ASP A 72 5.00 24.75 -1.34
C ASP A 72 6.24 25.66 -1.40
N THR A 73 7.20 25.34 -2.27
CA THR A 73 8.33 26.25 -2.56
C THR A 73 7.95 27.36 -3.55
N ASN A 74 6.95 27.14 -4.41
CA ASN A 74 6.46 28.14 -5.36
C ASN A 74 5.31 29.01 -4.82
N THR A 75 4.71 28.71 -3.66
CA THR A 75 3.71 29.56 -2.99
C THR A 75 4.31 30.84 -2.40
N GLU A 76 5.64 30.97 -2.29
CA GLU A 76 6.28 32.28 -2.06
C GLU A 76 6.13 33.23 -3.25
N VAL A 77 5.93 32.69 -4.46
CA VAL A 77 5.38 33.51 -5.54
C VAL A 77 3.90 33.65 -5.23
N LYS A 78 3.57 34.72 -4.50
CA LYS A 78 2.21 35.23 -4.26
C LYS A 78 1.38 35.23 -5.54
N GLN A 79 0.83 34.08 -5.94
CA GLN A 79 -0.32 34.02 -6.80
C GLN A 79 -1.48 34.43 -5.90
N ASN A 80 -1.65 35.75 -5.75
CA ASN A 80 -2.73 36.38 -5.04
C ASN A 80 -4.04 36.13 -5.82
N ILE A 81 -4.50 34.89 -5.83
CA ILE A 81 -5.86 34.57 -6.25
C ILE A 81 -6.74 35.00 -5.07
N PHE A 82 -7.23 36.23 -5.13
CA PHE A 82 -8.13 36.77 -4.12
C PHE A 82 -9.46 36.00 -4.19
N PHE A 83 -9.76 35.22 -3.16
CA PHE A 83 -11.02 34.51 -3.04
C PHE A 83 -12.15 35.48 -2.69
N ASP A 84 -13.38 35.14 -3.10
CA ASP A 84 -14.56 35.97 -2.89
C ASP A 84 -14.79 36.21 -1.38
N GLY A 85 -14.74 37.49 -0.96
CA GLY A 85 -14.71 37.92 0.45
C GLY A 85 -13.47 38.70 0.87
N GLN A 86 -12.36 38.67 0.11
CA GLN A 86 -11.13 39.43 0.39
C GLN A 86 -11.10 40.84 -0.24
N ILE A 87 -12.26 41.47 -0.40
CA ILE A 87 -12.40 42.78 -1.06
C ILE A 87 -11.53 43.84 -0.38
N TYR A 88 -11.48 43.83 0.96
CA TYR A 88 -10.67 44.77 1.73
C TYR A 88 -9.15 44.62 1.48
N ASP A 89 -8.67 43.38 1.37
CA ASP A 89 -7.25 43.10 1.12
C ASP A 89 -6.85 43.53 -0.28
N THR A 90 -7.72 43.31 -1.27
CA THR A 90 -7.56 43.77 -2.66
C THR A 90 -7.46 45.30 -2.73
N PHE A 91 -8.33 46.04 -2.03
CA PHE A 91 -8.27 47.50 -2.01
C PHE A 91 -7.01 48.02 -1.31
N SER A 92 -6.63 47.44 -0.17
CA SER A 92 -5.40 47.84 0.55
C SER A 92 -4.13 47.63 -0.31
N PHE A 93 -4.17 46.63 -1.20
CA PHE A 93 -3.08 46.30 -2.11
C PHE A 93 -2.97 47.30 -3.26
N ILE A 94 -4.10 47.63 -3.90
CA ILE A 94 -4.14 48.66 -4.96
C ILE A 94 -3.66 50.01 -4.41
N VAL A 95 -4.15 50.41 -3.23
CA VAL A 95 -3.71 51.67 -2.59
C VAL A 95 -2.21 51.65 -2.27
N ARG A 96 -1.65 50.51 -1.85
CA ARG A 96 -0.21 50.36 -1.64
C ARG A 96 0.59 50.49 -2.93
N LEU A 97 0.12 49.91 -4.03
CA LEU A 97 0.79 50.03 -5.34
C LEU A 97 0.78 51.48 -5.83
N VAL A 98 -0.35 52.16 -5.75
CA VAL A 98 -0.47 53.57 -6.14
C VAL A 98 0.41 54.47 -5.26
N LYS A 99 0.48 54.22 -3.94
CA LYS A 99 1.39 54.95 -3.05
C LYS A 99 2.88 54.69 -3.29
N LYS A 100 3.24 53.55 -3.86
CA LYS A 100 4.64 53.18 -4.13
C LYS A 100 5.12 53.71 -5.49
N ALA A 101 4.19 54.02 -6.39
CA ALA A 101 4.46 54.56 -7.73
C ALA A 101 4.56 56.10 -7.77
N ASN A 102 4.17 56.77 -6.69
CA ASN A 102 4.33 58.21 -6.46
C ASN A 102 5.52 58.47 -5.53
#